data_AF-A0A534KW85-F1
#
_entry.id   AF-A0A534KW85-F1
#
_cell.length_a   1.000
_cell.length_b   1.000
_cell.length_c   1.000
_cell.angle_alpha   90.00
_cell.angle_beta   90.00
_cell.angle_gamma   90.00
#
_symmetry.space_group_name_H-M   'P 1'
#
loop_
_entity.id
_entity.type
_entity.pdbx_description
1 polymer ?
#
loop_
_entity_poly.entity_id
_entity_poly.type
_entity_poly.pdbx_seq_one_letter_code
_entity_poly.pdbx_strand_id
1 'polypeptide(L)' 'MLATTEGERPIVIARDAWLLDLGRRPYREVWDLQKVLVDRRADERIPDGLILVEHEPVATLGRRGKREDVLDPSLEIVEV' A
#
# COMPACT_ATOMS: atom_id res chain seq x y z
N MET A 1 8.01 -24.76 -5.23
CA MET A 1 7.53 -26.13 -5.46
C MET A 1 6.37 -26.33 -4.50
N LEU A 2 5.14 -26.35 -5.02
CA LEU A 2 3.91 -26.47 -4.22
C LEU A 2 3.59 -27.94 -3.98
N ALA A 3 3.20 -28.26 -2.75
CA ALA A 3 2.34 -29.41 -2.47
C ALA A 3 1.62 -29.13 -1.17
N THR A 4 0.31 -28.92 -1.21
CA THR A 4 -0.57 -29.23 -0.07
C THR A 4 -1.92 -29.68 -0.62
N THR A 5 -2.15 -30.97 -0.53
CA THR A 5 -3.43 -31.65 -0.71
C THR A 5 -4.42 -31.25 0.40
N GLU A 6 -5.71 -31.35 0.06
CA GLU A 6 -6.87 -30.92 0.85
C GLU A 6 -6.83 -31.36 2.33
N GLY A 7 -7.15 -30.43 3.25
CA GLY A 7 -7.47 -30.72 4.66
C GLY A 7 -6.67 -29.96 5.74
N GLU A 8 -5.72 -29.11 5.37
CA GLU A 8 -4.69 -28.64 6.32
C GLU A 8 -4.86 -27.18 6.78
N ARG A 9 -4.64 -26.95 8.08
CA ARG A 9 -4.50 -25.62 8.72
C ARG A 9 -3.61 -24.71 7.85
N PRO A 10 -3.92 -23.41 7.72
CA PRO A 10 -3.16 -22.52 6.83
C PRO A 10 -1.68 -22.55 7.17
N ILE A 11 -0.85 -22.91 6.19
CA ILE A 11 0.60 -22.75 6.28
C ILE A 11 0.88 -21.26 6.26
N VAL A 12 1.25 -20.69 7.41
CA VAL A 12 1.77 -19.33 7.48
C VAL A 12 3.19 -19.37 6.92
N ILE A 13 3.34 -18.97 5.66
CA ILE A 13 4.67 -18.70 5.10
C ILE A 13 5.12 -17.35 5.68
N ALA A 14 5.83 -17.41 6.80
CA ALA A 14 6.54 -16.25 7.34
C ALA A 14 7.76 -15.97 6.46
N ARG A 15 7.79 -14.79 5.85
CA ARG A 15 8.98 -14.22 5.22
C ARG A 15 9.42 -13.02 6.05
N ASP A 16 10.72 -12.85 6.21
CA ASP A 16 11.26 -11.65 6.84
C ASP A 16 10.89 -10.41 6.01
N ALA A 17 10.32 -9.41 6.67
CA ALA A 17 9.95 -8.14 6.06
C ALA A 17 10.29 -6.98 7.01
N TRP A 18 10.62 -5.82 6.47
CA TRP A 18 10.76 -4.62 7.28
C TRP A 18 9.39 -4.00 7.58
N LEU A 19 9.27 -3.37 8.74
CA LEU A 19 8.09 -2.62 9.16
C LEU A 19 8.46 -1.14 9.26
N LEU A 20 7.66 -0.27 8.64
CA LEU A 20 7.78 1.17 8.74
C LEU A 20 6.46 1.76 9.21
N ASP A 21 6.43 2.21 10.47
CA ASP A 21 5.30 2.95 11.03
C ASP A 21 5.54 4.47 10.87
N LEU A 22 4.69 5.12 10.09
CA LEU A 22 4.81 6.55 9.75
C LEU A 22 3.92 7.46 10.58
N GLY A 23 3.02 6.91 11.41
CA GLY A 23 1.96 7.66 12.07
C GLY A 23 1.08 8.39 11.05
N ARG A 24 0.78 9.68 11.26
CA ARG A 24 -0.09 10.47 10.38
C ARG A 24 0.69 11.28 9.34
N ARG A 25 0.40 11.11 8.04
CA ARG A 25 1.10 11.77 6.92
C ARG A 25 0.19 12.09 5.73
N PRO A 26 0.48 13.14 4.92
CA PRO A 26 -0.21 13.40 3.67
C PRO A 26 -0.13 12.22 2.70
N TYR A 27 -1.21 11.94 1.97
CA TYR A 27 -1.28 10.78 1.07
C TYR A 27 -0.18 10.81 0.00
N ARG A 28 0.04 11.98 -0.61
CA ARG A 28 0.97 12.15 -1.74
C ARG A 28 2.42 11.85 -1.38
N GLU A 29 2.87 12.31 -0.21
CA GLU A 29 4.22 12.06 0.30
C GLU A 29 4.47 10.55 0.45
N VAL A 30 3.50 9.83 1.02
CA VAL A 30 3.62 8.39 1.25
C VAL A 30 3.52 7.61 -0.05
N TRP A 31 2.69 8.07 -1.00
CA TRP A 31 2.61 7.47 -2.33
C TRP A 31 3.90 7.63 -3.13
N ASP A 32 4.55 8.79 -3.05
CA ASP A 32 5.86 9.00 -3.68
C ASP A 32 6.94 8.13 -3.04
N LEU A 33 6.92 7.98 -1.70
CA LEU A 33 7.76 7.02 -0.99
C LEU A 33 7.51 5.58 -1.47
N GLN A 34 6.25 5.17 -1.61
CA GLN A 34 5.89 3.83 -2.09
C GLN A 34 6.47 3.55 -3.48
N LYS A 35 6.42 4.50 -4.41
CA LYS A 35 7.02 4.34 -5.76
C LYS A 35 8.51 4.06 -5.68
N VAL A 36 9.25 4.85 -4.91
CA VAL A 36 10.70 4.66 -4.71
C VAL A 36 11.00 3.28 -4.10
N LEU A 37 10.18 2.83 -3.15
CA LEU A 37 10.36 1.54 -2.50
C LEU A 37 10.01 0.37 -3.44
N VAL A 38 8.97 0.51 -4.25
CA VAL A 38 8.61 -0.47 -5.30
C VAL A 38 9.76 -0.63 -6.29
N ASP A 39 10.35 0.46 -6.76
CA ASP A 39 11.50 0.40 -7.68
C ASP A 39 12.69 -0.32 -7.03
N ARG A 40 13.03 0.04 -5.79
CA ARG A 40 14.12 -0.64 -5.04
C ARG A 40 13.83 -2.11 -4.80
N ARG A 41 12.57 -2.46 -4.57
CA ARG A 41 12.17 -3.85 -4.35
C ARG A 41 12.24 -4.66 -5.64
N ALA A 42 11.81 -4.08 -6.76
CA ALA A 42 11.92 -4.69 -8.09
C ALA A 42 13.38 -4.97 -8.47
N ASP A 43 14.29 -4.08 -8.08
CA ASP A 43 15.74 -4.26 -8.24
C ASP A 43 16.39 -5.19 -7.19
N GLU A 44 15.60 -5.83 -6.33
CA GLU A 44 16.05 -6.69 -5.22
C GLU A 44 17.02 -6.01 -4.23
N ARG A 45 16.99 -4.67 -4.14
CA ARG A 45 17.89 -3.88 -3.26
C ARG A 45 17.38 -3.81 -1.82
N ILE A 46 16.11 -4.12 -1.60
CA ILE A 46 15.47 -4.21 -0.28
C ILE A 46 14.57 -5.46 -0.23
N PRO A 47 14.35 -6.07 0.95
CA PRO A 47 13.37 -7.13 1.09
C PRO A 47 11.93 -6.57 1.05
N ASP A 48 10.94 -7.46 1.09
CA ASP A 48 9.53 -7.08 1.22
C ASP A 48 9.33 -6.22 2.48
N GLY A 49 8.31 -5.36 2.48
CA GLY A 49 8.03 -4.51 3.63
C GLY A 49 6.58 -4.06 3.76
N LEU A 50 6.24 -3.64 4.97
CA LEU A 50 4.92 -3.16 5.37
C LEU A 50 5.04 -1.71 5.86
N ILE A 51 4.23 -0.82 5.27
CA ILE A 51 4.07 0.56 5.72
C ILE A 51 2.74 0.65 6.48
N LEU A 52 2.79 1.16 7.71
CA LEU A 52 1.62 1.54 8.49
C LEU A 52 1.54 3.07 8.55
N VAL A 53 0.36 3.62 8.27
CA VAL A 53 0.16 5.07 8.19
C VAL A 53 -1.32 5.42 8.33
N GLU A 54 -1.58 6.58 8.91
CA GLU A 54 -2.86 7.28 8.87
C GLU A 54 -2.73 8.49 7.93
N HIS A 55 -3.77 8.78 7.15
CA HIS A 55 -3.76 9.95 6.27
C HIS A 55 -4.62 11.09 6.82
N GLU A 56 -4.25 12.31 6.45
CA GLU A 56 -5.20 13.44 6.49
C GLU A 56 -6.43 13.13 5.62
N PRO A 57 -7.59 13.77 5.87
CA PRO A 57 -8.80 13.54 5.08
C PRO A 57 -8.55 13.69 3.57
N VAL A 58 -8.72 12.60 2.83
CA VAL A 58 -8.37 12.52 1.40
C VAL A 58 -9.31 11.54 0.69
N ALA A 59 -9.66 11.85 -0.55
CA ALA A 59 -10.30 10.93 -1.49
C ALA A 59 -9.30 10.47 -2.55
N THR A 60 -9.23 9.18 -2.83
CA THR A 60 -8.33 8.62 -3.85
C THR A 60 -9.13 8.04 -5.01
N LEU A 61 -8.79 8.43 -6.23
CA LEU A 61 -9.42 7.94 -7.45
C LEU A 61 -8.48 6.98 -8.17
N GLY A 62 -8.80 5.68 -8.13
CA GLY A 62 -8.13 4.68 -8.96
C GLY A 62 -8.63 4.70 -10.40
N ARG A 63 -8.14 3.77 -11.23
CA ARG A 63 -8.37 3.66 -12.69
C ARG A 63 -9.81 3.89 -13.21
N ARG A 64 -10.85 3.66 -12.41
CA ARG A 64 -12.26 3.82 -12.81
C ARG A 64 -12.99 4.92 -12.04
N GLY A 65 -12.34 5.57 -11.09
CA GLY A 65 -12.93 6.61 -10.26
C GLY A 65 -13.06 7.91 -11.05
N LYS A 66 -14.15 8.64 -10.80
CA LYS A 66 -14.43 9.95 -11.38
C LYS A 66 -14.51 10.98 -10.26
N ARG A 67 -14.23 12.25 -10.58
CA ARG A 67 -14.38 13.36 -9.61
C ARG A 67 -15.81 13.46 -9.07
N GLU A 68 -16.80 13.13 -9.88
CA GLU A 68 -18.22 13.11 -9.52
C GLU A 68 -18.56 12.08 -8.43
N ASP A 69 -17.73 11.04 -8.25
CA ASP A 69 -17.92 10.04 -7.20
C ASP A 69 -17.52 10.58 -5.80
N VAL A 70 -16.81 11.72 -5.75
CA VAL A 70 -16.41 12.38 -4.49
C VAL A 70 -17.48 13.39 -4.09
N LEU A 71 -18.28 13.02 -3.09
CA LEU A 71 -19.42 13.83 -2.64
C LEU A 71 -19.04 14.94 -1.66
N ASP A 72 -17.87 14.84 -1.02
CA ASP A 72 -17.37 15.86 -0.11
C ASP A 72 -16.38 16.79 -0.84
N PRO A 73 -16.76 18.05 -1.13
CA PRO A 73 -15.91 18.98 -1.87
C PRO A 73 -14.73 19.50 -1.04
N SER A 74 -14.66 19.22 0.26
CA SER A 74 -13.57 19.65 1.13
C SER A 74 -12.36 18.72 1.12
N LEU A 75 -12.52 17.49 0.62
CA LEU A 75 -11.43 16.52 0.55
C LEU A 75 -10.44 16.85 -0.56
N GLU A 76 -9.15 16.69 -0.28
CA GLU A 76 -8.15 16.60 -1.34
C GLU A 76 -8.46 15.36 -2.19
N ILE A 77 -8.41 15.51 -3.52
CA ILE A 77 -8.60 14.39 -4.46
C ILE A 77 -7.24 14.05 -5.09
N VAL A 78 -6.77 12.82 -4.84
CA VAL A 78 -5.54 12.29 -5.45
C VAL A 78 -5.89 11.22 -6.48
N GLU A 79 -5.39 11.37 -7.70
CA GLU A 79 -5.51 10.38 -8.77
C GLU A 79 -4.32 9.41 -8.71
N VAL A 80 -4.61 8.11 -8.59
CA VAL A 80 -3.63 7.04 -8.28
C VAL A 80 -3.55 5.95 -9.34
#